data_AF-A0A7W9UUF3-F1
#
_entry.id   AF-A0A7W9UUF3-F1
#
_cell.length_a   1.000
_cell.length_b   1.000
_cell.length_c   1.000
_cell.angle_alpha   90.00
_cell.angle_beta   90.00
_cell.angle_gamma   90.00
#
_symmetry.space_group_name_H-M   'P 1'
#
loop_
_entity.id
_entity.type
_entity.pdbx_description
1 polymer ?
#
loop_
_entity_poly.entity_id
_entity_poly.type
_entity_poly.pdbx_seq_one_letter_code
_entity_poly.pdbx_strand_id
1 'polypeptide(L)'
;MSARRSLVWLGLTPEPEQELPAAVAALRAPTDDPPPPGLVAAERRRVERLVLRGTQRGWLRYLGEITDLVVAAAAGPAAGDPRPALVAGEVVLDHHRMLIGLPGAGYARTTVQRRDLERALAHLRAADRTGLTGPDPAPGDPSGGGPAPSLPFNPAGPSERRSTA
;
A
#
# COMPACT_ATOMS: atom_id res chain seq x y z
N MET A 1 -42.49 10.50 -3.12
CA MET A 1 -41.51 11.12 -4.03
C MET A 1 -40.11 10.66 -3.61
N SER A 2 -39.62 9.56 -4.20
CA SER A 2 -38.26 9.05 -3.90
C SER A 2 -37.24 9.98 -4.53
N ALA A 3 -36.53 10.74 -3.70
CA ALA A 3 -35.38 11.52 -4.16
C ALA A 3 -34.42 10.55 -4.86
N ARG A 4 -34.24 10.72 -6.19
CA ARG A 4 -33.23 10.00 -6.94
C ARG A 4 -31.90 10.24 -6.23
N ARG A 5 -31.36 9.18 -5.62
CA ARG A 5 -30.06 9.23 -4.95
C ARG A 5 -29.03 9.53 -6.03
N SER A 6 -28.64 10.79 -6.13
CA SER A 6 -27.62 11.24 -7.07
C SER A 6 -26.31 10.58 -6.69
N LEU A 7 -25.93 9.55 -7.44
CA LEU A 7 -24.65 8.83 -7.34
C LEU A 7 -23.54 9.53 -8.15
N VAL A 8 -23.76 10.79 -8.54
CA VAL A 8 -22.83 11.58 -9.37
C VAL A 8 -21.48 11.80 -8.66
N TRP A 9 -21.41 11.57 -7.35
CA TRP A 9 -20.17 11.58 -6.56
C TRP A 9 -19.32 10.29 -6.68
N LEU A 10 -19.81 9.26 -7.37
CA LEU A 10 -19.11 8.01 -7.69
C LEU A 10 -18.55 8.06 -9.11
N GLY A 11 -17.84 9.13 -9.45
CA GLY A 11 -17.00 9.09 -10.64
C GLY A 11 -15.88 8.09 -10.38
N LEU A 12 -16.08 6.85 -10.83
CA LEU A 12 -15.22 5.71 -10.50
C LEU A 12 -14.43 5.29 -11.74
N THR A 13 -13.10 5.42 -11.70
CA THR A 13 -12.22 4.72 -12.64
C THR A 13 -11.84 3.36 -12.03
N PRO A 14 -12.11 2.25 -12.74
CA PRO A 14 -12.27 0.95 -12.07
C PRO A 14 -10.98 0.23 -11.66
N GLU A 15 -9.82 0.56 -12.20
CA GLU A 15 -8.59 -0.19 -11.85
C GLU A 15 -8.04 0.13 -10.44
N PRO A 16 -7.71 1.39 -10.07
CA PRO A 16 -7.06 1.67 -8.78
C PRO A 16 -8.01 1.55 -7.58
N GLU A 17 -9.32 1.70 -7.78
CA GLU A 17 -10.32 1.65 -6.72
C GLU A 17 -10.60 0.23 -6.21
N GLN A 18 -10.32 -0.79 -7.03
CA GLN A 18 -10.40 -2.18 -6.60
C GLN A 18 -9.33 -2.52 -5.55
N GLU A 19 -8.20 -1.82 -5.59
CA GLU A 19 -7.09 -2.03 -4.67
C GLU A 19 -7.29 -1.29 -3.34
N LEU A 20 -8.17 -0.27 -3.30
CA LEU A 20 -8.39 0.57 -2.13
C LEU A 20 -8.76 -0.23 -0.86
N PRO A 21 -9.70 -1.20 -0.88
CA PRO A 21 -10.02 -1.97 0.34
C PRO A 21 -8.84 -2.76 0.88
N ALA A 22 -7.98 -3.28 -0.01
CA ALA A 22 -6.77 -4.00 0.40
C ALA A 22 -5.71 -3.04 0.95
N ALA A 23 -5.49 -1.91 0.29
CA ALA A 23 -4.57 -0.87 0.74
C ALA A 23 -4.96 -0.29 2.10
N VAL A 24 -6.24 0.03 2.31
CA VAL A 24 -6.74 0.54 3.60
C VAL A 24 -6.69 -0.54 4.69
N ALA A 25 -6.96 -1.80 4.34
CA ALA A 25 -6.81 -2.90 5.30
C ALA A 25 -5.35 -3.08 5.74
N ALA A 26 -4.40 -2.94 4.82
CA ALA A 26 -2.97 -2.96 5.13
C ALA A 26 -2.56 -1.79 6.04
N LEU A 27 -3.06 -0.58 5.78
CA LEU A 27 -2.81 0.60 6.64
C LEU A 27 -3.38 0.46 8.06
N ARG A 28 -4.43 -0.35 8.23
CA ARG A 28 -5.04 -0.60 9.55
C ARG A 28 -4.49 -1.84 10.26
N ALA A 29 -3.73 -2.68 9.57
CA ALA A 29 -3.10 -3.84 10.17
C ALA A 29 -1.86 -3.41 10.97
N PRO A 30 -1.60 -4.00 12.15
CA PRO A 30 -0.33 -3.81 12.82
C PRO A 30 0.81 -4.36 11.95
N THR A 31 1.91 -3.60 11.92
CA THR A 31 3.00 -3.69 10.96
C THR A 31 3.70 -5.05 10.99
N ASP A 32 3.70 -5.73 9.84
CA ASP A 32 4.63 -6.79 9.35
C ASP A 32 3.93 -8.01 8.73
N ASP A 33 2.61 -8.17 8.91
CA ASP A 33 1.85 -9.25 8.26
C ASP A 33 0.93 -8.76 7.14
N PRO A 34 0.75 -9.55 6.05
CA PRO A 34 -0.28 -9.27 5.06
C PRO A 34 -1.64 -9.15 5.77
N PRO A 35 -2.48 -8.17 5.38
CA PRO A 35 -3.72 -7.90 6.09
C PRO A 35 -4.57 -9.17 6.11
N PRO A 36 -5.09 -9.58 7.29
CA PRO A 36 -5.96 -10.73 7.40
C PRO A 36 -7.09 -10.63 6.36
N PRO A 37 -7.44 -11.70 5.64
CA PRO A 37 -8.54 -11.68 4.65
C PRO A 37 -9.86 -11.13 5.24
N GLY A 38 -10.06 -11.32 6.55
CA GLY A 38 -11.18 -10.77 7.30
C GLY A 38 -11.23 -9.23 7.33
N LEU A 39 -10.08 -8.53 7.40
CA LEU A 39 -10.02 -7.07 7.39
C LEU A 39 -10.35 -6.51 6.00
N VAL A 40 -9.81 -7.12 4.93
CA VAL A 40 -10.13 -6.73 3.55
C VAL A 40 -11.63 -6.92 3.27
N ALA A 41 -12.20 -8.06 3.68
CA ALA A 41 -13.64 -8.32 3.53
C ALA A 41 -14.51 -7.39 4.38
N ALA A 42 -14.04 -6.98 5.56
CA ALA A 42 -14.74 -5.99 6.39
C ALA A 42 -14.75 -4.61 5.70
N GLU A 43 -13.62 -4.19 5.13
CA GLU A 43 -13.53 -2.90 4.45
C GLU A 43 -14.33 -2.88 3.15
N ARG A 44 -14.29 -3.96 2.36
CA ARG A 44 -15.14 -4.10 1.18
C ARG A 44 -16.62 -3.96 1.52
N ARG A 45 -17.08 -4.63 2.59
CA ARG A 45 -18.47 -4.50 3.06
C ARG A 45 -18.81 -3.11 3.58
N ARG A 46 -17.83 -2.39 4.15
CA ARG A 46 -18.01 -1.00 4.59
C ARG A 46 -18.20 -0.07 3.41
N VAL A 47 -17.33 -0.16 2.40
CA VAL A 47 -17.44 0.59 1.14
C VAL A 47 -18.74 0.26 0.43
N GLU A 48 -19.08 -1.02 0.28
CA GLU A 48 -20.32 -1.47 -0.35
C GLU A 48 -21.56 -0.87 0.33
N ARG A 49 -21.61 -0.87 1.67
CA ARG A 49 -22.71 -0.22 2.41
C ARG A 49 -22.74 1.29 2.18
N LEU A 50 -21.60 1.97 2.10
CA LEU A 50 -21.52 3.41 1.82
C LEU A 50 -21.99 3.74 0.39
N VAL A 51 -21.64 2.90 -0.58
CA VAL A 51 -22.07 3.04 -1.97
C VAL A 51 -23.57 2.79 -2.11
N LEU A 52 -24.08 1.69 -1.57
CA LEU A 52 -25.48 1.28 -1.75
C LEU A 52 -26.47 2.08 -0.88
N ARG A 53 -26.04 2.49 0.32
CA ARG A 53 -26.93 3.04 1.36
C ARG A 53 -26.41 4.31 2.02
N GLY A 54 -25.20 4.75 1.67
CA GLY A 54 -24.58 5.91 2.28
C GLY A 54 -25.13 7.23 1.76
N THR A 55 -24.55 8.30 2.31
CA THR A 55 -24.80 9.67 1.90
C THR A 55 -23.48 10.29 1.50
N GLN A 56 -23.51 11.38 0.72
CA GLN A 56 -22.30 12.14 0.40
C GLN A 56 -21.51 12.53 1.66
N ARG A 57 -22.18 12.89 2.76
CA ARG A 57 -21.51 13.19 4.03
C ARG A 57 -20.81 11.95 4.62
N GLY A 58 -21.46 10.79 4.56
CA GLY A 58 -20.87 9.52 5.00
C GLY A 58 -19.65 9.13 4.17
N TRP A 59 -19.73 9.35 2.86
CA TRP A 59 -18.62 9.13 1.93
C TRP A 59 -17.43 10.06 2.19
N LEU A 60 -17.66 11.38 2.31
CA LEU A 60 -16.61 12.34 2.60
C LEU A 60 -15.95 12.10 3.96
N ARG A 61 -16.71 11.65 4.96
CA ARG A 61 -16.14 11.22 6.24
C ARG A 61 -15.22 10.03 6.08
N TYR A 62 -15.63 9.03 5.30
CA TYR A 62 -14.81 7.85 5.01
C TYR A 62 -13.50 8.22 4.29
N LEU A 63 -13.55 9.13 3.30
CA LEU A 63 -12.34 9.65 2.64
C LEU A 63 -11.42 10.41 3.61
N GLY A 64 -12.01 11.15 4.56
CA GLY A 64 -11.26 11.80 5.63
C GLY A 64 -10.53 10.81 6.52
N GLU A 65 -11.19 9.73 6.93
CA GLU A 65 -10.56 8.68 7.73
C GLU A 65 -9.36 8.02 6.99
N ILE A 66 -9.46 7.82 5.67
CA ILE A 66 -8.33 7.30 4.88
C ILE A 66 -7.21 8.35 4.78
N THR A 67 -7.56 9.63 4.63
CA THR A 67 -6.57 10.72 4.64
C THR A 67 -5.74 10.70 5.92
N ASP A 68 -6.40 10.55 7.07
CA ASP A 68 -5.73 10.48 8.37
C ASP A 68 -4.76 9.29 8.45
N LEU A 69 -5.15 8.12 7.90
CA LEU A 69 -4.26 6.95 7.82
C LEU A 69 -3.03 7.18 6.94
N VAL A 70 -3.21 7.80 5.76
CA VAL A 70 -2.12 8.10 4.83
C VAL A 70 -1.17 9.14 5.43
N VAL A 71 -1.70 10.17 6.09
CA VAL A 71 -0.92 11.20 6.78
C VAL A 71 -0.13 10.60 7.93
N ALA A 72 -0.75 9.72 8.73
CA ALA A 72 -0.07 9.00 9.81
C ALA A 72 1.06 8.11 9.28
N ALA A 73 0.82 7.37 8.18
CA ALA A 73 1.84 6.55 7.54
C ALA A 73 3.02 7.38 7.01
N ALA A 74 2.76 8.59 6.48
CA ALA A 74 3.80 9.50 6.02
C ALA A 74 4.61 10.16 7.15
N ALA A 75 4.03 10.28 8.35
CA ALA A 75 4.67 10.88 9.53
C ALA A 75 5.41 9.86 10.41
N GLY A 76 5.07 8.58 10.30
CA GLY A 76 5.70 7.50 11.06
C GLY A 76 7.14 7.20 10.61
N PRO A 77 7.92 6.45 11.42
CA PRO A 77 9.19 5.89 10.97
C PRO A 77 8.96 5.04 9.71
N ALA A 78 9.93 5.01 8.78
CA ALA A 78 9.88 4.21 7.54
C ALA A 78 9.98 2.69 7.78
N ALA A 79 9.22 2.17 8.75
CA ALA A 79 9.11 0.76 9.06
C ALA A 79 7.86 0.22 8.34
N GLY A 80 7.99 -0.07 7.05
CA GLY A 80 6.93 -0.68 6.28
C GLY A 80 6.96 -0.33 4.79
N ASP A 81 6.27 -1.14 4.00
CA ASP A 81 6.05 -0.88 2.58
C ASP A 81 5.21 0.42 2.42
N PRO A 82 5.71 1.48 1.75
CA PRO A 82 4.95 2.71 1.53
C PRO A 82 3.84 2.56 0.48
N ARG A 83 3.85 1.47 -0.31
CA ARG A 83 2.94 1.25 -1.44
C ARG A 83 1.45 1.30 -1.08
N PRO A 84 0.96 0.68 0.02
CA PRO A 84 -0.45 0.80 0.41
C PRO A 84 -0.86 2.24 0.71
N ALA A 85 0.02 3.04 1.33
CA ALA A 85 -0.24 4.45 1.61
C ALA A 85 -0.29 5.29 0.31
N LEU A 86 0.59 4.99 -0.64
CA LEU A 86 0.60 5.64 -1.96
C LEU A 86 -0.68 5.35 -2.74
N VAL A 87 -1.07 4.08 -2.88
CA VAL A 87 -2.29 3.67 -3.60
C VAL A 87 -3.53 4.31 -2.97
N ALA A 88 -3.67 4.21 -1.64
CA ALA A 88 -4.82 4.80 -0.96
C ALA A 88 -4.85 6.33 -1.09
N GLY A 89 -3.71 7.00 -0.95
CA GLY A 89 -3.62 8.45 -1.05
C GLY A 89 -3.92 8.98 -2.45
N GLU A 90 -3.46 8.29 -3.50
CA GLU A 90 -3.72 8.65 -4.90
C GLU A 90 -5.21 8.55 -5.25
N VAL A 91 -5.85 7.44 -4.87
CA VAL A 91 -7.29 7.23 -5.11
C VAL A 91 -8.14 8.28 -4.40
N VAL A 92 -7.83 8.60 -3.13
CA VAL A 92 -8.59 9.61 -2.37
C VAL A 92 -8.37 11.01 -2.93
N LEU A 93 -7.14 11.34 -3.35
CA LEU A 93 -6.83 12.63 -3.96
C LEU A 93 -7.56 12.83 -5.29
N ASP A 94 -7.63 11.77 -6.11
CA ASP A 94 -8.40 11.79 -7.36
C ASP A 94 -9.88 12.02 -7.08
N HIS A 95 -10.46 11.29 -6.13
CA HIS A 95 -11.83 11.50 -5.67
C HIS A 95 -12.10 12.94 -5.22
N HIS A 96 -11.19 13.56 -4.46
CA HIS A 96 -11.34 14.95 -4.05
C HIS A 96 -11.23 15.95 -5.19
N ARG A 97 -10.46 15.64 -6.25
CA ARG A 97 -10.35 16.46 -7.46
C ARG A 97 -11.60 16.36 -8.31
N MET A 98 -12.18 15.17 -8.45
CA MET A 98 -13.43 14.97 -9.20
C MET A 98 -14.61 15.76 -8.63
N LEU A 99 -14.61 16.10 -7.34
CA LEU A 99 -15.62 16.97 -6.73
C LEU A 99 -15.69 18.37 -7.37
N ILE A 100 -14.65 18.84 -8.07
CA ILE A 100 -14.65 20.16 -8.73
C ILE A 100 -15.72 20.26 -9.82
N GLY A 101 -16.02 19.14 -10.48
CA GLY A 101 -17.02 19.07 -11.53
C GLY A 101 -18.44 18.93 -11.01
N LEU A 102 -18.63 18.86 -9.69
CA LEU A 102 -19.93 18.61 -9.06
C LEU A 102 -20.51 19.88 -8.43
N PRO A 103 -21.83 20.11 -8.56
CA PRO A 103 -22.46 21.22 -7.86
C PRO A 103 -22.40 21.02 -6.34
N GLY A 104 -22.07 22.10 -5.62
CA GLY A 104 -22.10 22.17 -4.16
C GLY A 104 -20.75 22.44 -3.50
N ALA A 105 -20.74 22.52 -2.17
CA ALA A 105 -19.56 22.89 -1.39
C ALA A 105 -18.55 21.75 -1.14
N GLY A 106 -18.73 20.58 -1.79
CA GLY A 106 -17.92 19.38 -1.55
C GLY A 106 -16.43 19.63 -1.82
N TYR A 107 -16.10 20.23 -2.97
CA TYR A 107 -14.73 20.55 -3.35
C TYR A 107 -14.05 21.56 -2.40
N ALA A 108 -14.80 22.56 -1.94
CA ALA A 108 -14.28 23.55 -0.99
C ALA A 108 -14.00 22.92 0.38
N ARG A 109 -14.91 22.04 0.86
CA ARG A 109 -14.80 21.36 2.15
C ARG A 109 -13.60 20.41 2.25
N THR A 110 -13.16 19.83 1.13
CA THR A 110 -12.02 18.89 1.11
C THR A 110 -10.67 19.59 0.88
N THR A 111 -10.61 20.92 0.86
CA THR A 111 -9.38 21.68 0.57
C THR A 111 -8.23 21.33 1.51
N VAL A 112 -8.51 21.20 2.81
CA VAL A 112 -7.49 20.84 3.81
C VAL A 112 -6.99 19.41 3.56
N GLN A 113 -7.92 18.45 3.43
CA GLN A 113 -7.61 17.05 3.14
C GLN A 113 -6.76 16.88 1.87
N ARG A 114 -7.08 17.62 0.79
CA ARG A 114 -6.26 17.61 -0.44
C ARG A 114 -4.83 18.07 -0.19
N ARG A 115 -4.64 19.18 0.52
CA ARG A 115 -3.31 19.72 0.81
C ARG A 115 -2.50 18.75 1.66
N ASP A 116 -3.13 18.13 2.65
CA ASP A 116 -2.45 17.18 3.54
C ASP A 116 -2.08 15.90 2.79
N LEU A 117 -2.95 15.37 1.92
CA LEU A 117 -2.62 14.26 1.03
C LEU A 117 -1.49 14.58 0.05
N GLU A 118 -1.51 15.76 -0.57
CA GLU A 118 -0.45 16.17 -1.50
C GLU A 118 0.92 16.22 -0.81
N ARG A 119 0.97 16.74 0.43
CA ARG A 119 2.20 16.71 1.24
C ARG A 119 2.60 15.28 1.61
N ALA A 120 1.66 14.48 2.12
CA ALA A 120 1.93 13.10 2.54
C ALA A 120 2.47 12.25 1.37
N LEU A 121 1.84 12.33 0.19
CA LEU A 121 2.30 11.62 -1.01
C LEU A 121 3.69 12.08 -1.46
N ALA A 122 4.00 13.38 -1.37
CA ALA A 122 5.33 13.88 -1.66
C ALA A 122 6.40 13.29 -0.72
N HIS A 123 6.09 13.18 0.58
CA HIS A 123 6.96 12.55 1.56
C HIS A 123 7.14 11.05 1.30
N LEU A 124 6.05 10.31 1.06
CA LEU A 124 6.09 8.87 0.78
C LEU A 124 6.91 8.55 -0.48
N ARG A 125 6.74 9.31 -1.56
CA ARG A 125 7.54 9.15 -2.80
C ARG A 125 9.01 9.53 -2.63
N ALA A 126 9.33 10.45 -1.72
CA ALA A 126 10.72 10.77 -1.38
C ALA A 126 11.36 9.62 -0.57
N ALA A 127 10.61 9.06 0.38
CA ALA A 127 11.06 7.92 1.17
C ALA A 127 11.27 6.66 0.31
N ASP A 128 10.34 6.34 -0.59
CA ASP A 128 10.43 5.20 -1.52
C ASP A 128 11.66 5.30 -2.43
N ARG A 129 11.94 6.48 -3.01
CA ARG A 129 13.17 6.73 -3.79
C ARG A 129 14.44 6.58 -2.96
N THR A 130 14.40 6.98 -1.69
CA THR A 130 15.56 6.84 -0.79
C THR A 130 15.77 5.38 -0.38
N GLY A 131 14.69 4.62 -0.16
CA GLY A 131 14.74 3.18 0.11
C GLY A 131 15.25 2.35 -1.07
N LEU A 132 14.94 2.76 -2.31
CA LEU A 132 15.54 2.20 -3.53
C LEU A 132 17.04 2.54 -3.67
N THR A 133 17.50 3.61 -3.01
CA THR A 133 18.91 4.04 -2.97
C THR A 133 19.55 3.61 -1.65
N GLY A 134 19.34 2.36 -1.24
CA GLY A 134 20.13 1.76 -0.14
C GLY A 134 21.63 1.90 -0.45
N PRO A 135 22.48 2.04 0.58
CA PRO A 135 23.90 2.36 0.39
C PRO A 135 24.55 1.36 -0.55
N ASP A 136 25.05 1.87 -1.69
CA ASP A 136 25.91 1.15 -2.59
C ASP A 136 27.02 0.50 -1.74
N PRO A 137 27.20 -0.84 -1.74
CA PRO A 137 28.35 -1.42 -1.08
C PRO A 137 29.58 -0.78 -1.74
N ALA A 138 30.29 0.04 -0.98
CA ALA A 138 31.50 0.72 -1.43
C ALA A 138 32.34 -0.27 -2.25
N PRO A 139 32.85 0.11 -3.44
CA PRO A 139 33.65 -0.78 -4.25
C PRO A 139 34.80 -1.29 -3.38
N GLY A 140 34.74 -2.60 -3.09
CA GLY A 140 35.64 -3.24 -2.15
C GLY A 140 37.08 -2.97 -2.54
N ASP A 141 37.87 -2.53 -1.56
CA ASP A 141 39.32 -2.48 -1.62
C ASP A 141 39.85 -3.83 -2.17
N PRO A 142 40.54 -3.87 -3.32
CA PRO A 142 41.23 -5.06 -3.77
C PRO A 142 42.59 -5.14 -3.06
N SER A 143 42.61 -5.52 -1.78
CA SER A 143 43.85 -5.83 -1.08
C SER A 143 43.61 -6.79 0.08
N GLY A 144 43.83 -8.07 -0.19
CA GLY A 144 43.80 -9.13 0.81
C GLY A 144 43.92 -10.51 0.18
N GLY A 145 45.10 -10.82 -0.36
CA GLY A 145 45.44 -12.16 -0.81
C GLY A 145 45.41 -13.19 0.33
N GLY A 146 44.87 -14.38 0.05
CA GLY A 146 44.91 -15.52 0.96
C GLY A 146 44.18 -16.72 0.36
N PRO A 147 44.79 -17.94 0.32
CA PRO A 147 44.50 -18.95 -0.70
C PRO A 147 43.34 -19.90 -0.35
N ALA A 148 42.83 -20.54 -1.41
CA ALA A 148 41.73 -21.49 -1.42
C ALA A 148 41.91 -22.68 -0.45
N PRO A 149 40.85 -23.17 0.21
CA PRO A 149 40.88 -24.45 0.88
C PRO A 149 40.78 -25.60 -0.13
N SER A 150 41.81 -26.43 -0.14
CA SER A 150 41.92 -27.70 -0.86
C SER A 150 40.83 -28.69 -0.44
N LEU A 151 40.17 -29.29 -1.42
CA LEU A 151 39.32 -30.48 -1.25
C LEU A 151 40.18 -31.70 -0.88
N PRO A 152 39.81 -32.52 0.11
CA PRO A 152 40.44 -33.82 0.28
C PRO A 152 39.90 -34.84 -0.73
N PHE A 153 40.84 -35.35 -1.52
CA PHE A 153 40.80 -36.57 -2.31
C PHE A 153 40.41 -37.79 -1.43
N ASN A 154 39.41 -38.57 -1.87
CA ASN A 154 38.98 -39.80 -1.20
C ASN A 154 39.24 -41.02 -2.11
N PRO A 155 40.27 -41.85 -1.84
CA PRO A 155 40.50 -43.08 -2.59
C PRO A 155 40.19 -44.32 -1.74
N ALA A 156 39.08 -45.01 -2.02
CA ALA A 156 38.95 -46.47 -1.86
C ALA A 156 37.53 -46.95 -2.22
N GLY A 157 37.40 -47.63 -3.37
CA GLY A 157 36.59 -48.85 -3.42
C GLY A 157 37.50 -50.07 -3.14
N PRO A 158 37.05 -51.32 -3.32
CA PRO A 158 35.69 -51.82 -3.53
C PRO A 158 35.34 -52.97 -2.56
N SER A 159 34.07 -53.40 -2.49
CA SER A 159 33.72 -54.82 -2.30
C SER A 159 32.26 -55.09 -2.63
N GLU A 160 32.10 -55.98 -3.60
CA GLU A 160 30.89 -56.68 -3.98
C GLU A 160 30.28 -57.44 -2.78
N ARG A 161 28.96 -57.64 -2.79
CA ARG A 161 28.35 -58.99 -2.80
C ARG A 161 26.84 -58.90 -3.05
N ARG A 162 26.43 -59.65 -4.08
CA ARG A 162 25.08 -60.14 -4.34
C ARG A 162 24.52 -60.86 -3.11
N SER A 163 23.23 -60.72 -2.83
CA SER A 163 22.36 -61.90 -2.70
C SER A 163 20.89 -61.50 -2.70
N THR A 164 20.17 -62.14 -3.62
CA THR A 164 18.73 -62.26 -3.76
C THR A 164 18.14 -63.14 -2.67
N ALA A 165 16.98 -62.75 -2.13
CA ALA A 165 15.92 -63.65 -1.69
C ALA A 165 14.59 -62.89 -1.80
#